data_AF-A0A7C9EXT5-F1
#
_entry.id   AF-A0A7C9EXT5-F1
#
_cell.length_a   1.000
_cell.length_b   1.000
_cell.length_c   1.000
_cell.angle_alpha   90.00
_cell.angle_beta   90.00
_cell.angle_gamma   90.00
#
_symmetry.space_group_name_H-M   'P 1'
#
loop_
_entity.id
_entity.type
_entity.pdbx_description
1 polymer ?
#
loop_
_entity_poly.entity_id
_entity_poly.type
_entity_poly.pdbx_seq_one_letter_code
_entity_poly.pdbx_strand_id
1 'polypeptide(L)'
;HYNLPRWSISILPDCRNVAFNTAKVGVQTSHMEMHPTGAVIFPWESYNEDISALDDSSDMTAFGLLEQINITRDSTDYLWYKTSVDVNPSESFLRGGELPTLIVQSTGHAVHVFVNGQLTGSAFGARKDRKFTFSEKVNLQPGTNEIALLSIAVGLPNVGGHFEAWNTGILGPVVLHGLDQG
;
A
#
# COMPACT_ATOMS: atom_id res chain seq x y z
N HIS A 1 30.60 -0.32 -51.26
CA HIS A 1 29.86 -1.30 -50.43
C HIS A 1 29.83 -0.77 -49.00
N TYR A 2 28.67 -0.61 -48.38
CA TYR A 2 28.57 -0.13 -47.00
C TYR A 2 28.59 -1.32 -46.03
N ASN A 3 29.39 -1.22 -44.98
CA ASN A 3 29.35 -2.20 -43.89
C ASN A 3 28.28 -1.78 -42.89
N LEU A 4 27.26 -2.61 -42.71
CA LEU A 4 26.14 -2.41 -41.81
C LEU A 4 26.27 -3.36 -40.62
N PRO A 5 26.58 -2.86 -39.42
CA PRO A 5 26.45 -3.64 -38.19
C PRO A 5 25.03 -4.21 -38.04
N ARG A 6 24.89 -5.32 -37.30
CA ARG A 6 23.58 -5.92 -37.01
C ARG A 6 22.68 -4.90 -36.29
N TRP A 7 21.38 -4.96 -36.58
CA TRP A 7 20.37 -4.07 -35.97
C TRP A 7 20.73 -2.57 -36.07
N SER A 8 21.25 -2.16 -37.23
CA SER A 8 21.66 -0.77 -37.45
C SER A 8 21.17 -0.18 -38.76
N ILE A 9 21.05 1.14 -38.77
CA ILE A 9 20.78 1.95 -39.96
C ILE A 9 21.93 2.94 -40.13
N SER A 10 22.46 3.06 -41.35
CA SER A 10 23.40 4.12 -41.73
C SER A 10 22.65 5.26 -42.41
N ILE A 11 22.91 6.50 -41.99
CA ILE A 11 22.33 7.71 -42.57
C ILE A 11 23.37 8.36 -43.50
N LEU A 12 23.00 8.54 -44.76
CA LEU A 12 23.84 9.12 -45.82
C LEU A 12 23.13 10.35 -46.42
N PRO A 13 23.37 11.56 -45.89
CA PRO A 13 22.65 12.76 -46.34
C PRO A 13 22.91 13.12 -47.81
N ASP A 14 24.07 12.77 -48.33
CA ASP A 14 24.49 12.98 -49.73
C ASP A 14 24.36 11.70 -50.58
N CYS A 15 23.72 10.65 -50.04
CA CYS A 15 23.63 9.31 -50.61
C CYS A 15 24.98 8.64 -50.94
N ARG A 16 26.10 9.17 -50.41
CA ARG A 16 27.47 8.70 -50.72
C ARG A 16 28.29 8.42 -49.47
N ASN A 17 28.24 9.30 -48.48
CA ASN A 17 29.05 9.23 -47.26
C ASN A 17 28.18 8.90 -46.04
N VAL A 18 28.64 7.96 -45.22
CA VAL A 18 27.97 7.63 -43.96
C VAL A 18 28.29 8.70 -42.92
N ALA A 19 27.31 9.56 -42.64
CA ALA A 19 27.44 10.60 -41.61
C ALA A 19 27.18 10.04 -40.21
N PHE A 20 26.31 9.04 -40.09
CA PHE A 20 25.94 8.43 -38.82
C PHE A 20 25.53 6.97 -39.01
N ASN A 21 25.79 6.12 -38.02
CA ASN A 21 25.21 4.77 -37.95
C ASN A 21 24.73 4.52 -36.52
N THR A 22 23.51 3.99 -36.38
CA THR A 22 22.85 3.84 -35.06
C THR A 22 23.56 2.90 -34.10
N ALA A 23 24.43 2.00 -34.59
CA ALA A 23 25.23 1.09 -33.75
C ALA A 23 26.66 1.57 -33.53
N LYS A 24 27.10 2.66 -34.18
CA LYS A 24 28.41 3.27 -33.97
C LYS A 24 28.28 4.44 -33.01
N VAL A 25 28.36 4.13 -31.72
CA VAL A 25 28.33 5.14 -30.65
C VAL A 25 29.70 5.81 -30.58
N GLY A 26 29.77 7.10 -30.92
CA GLY A 26 30.99 7.91 -30.91
C GLY A 26 31.19 8.74 -29.64
N VAL A 27 30.36 8.53 -28.62
CA VAL A 27 30.41 9.24 -27.34
C VAL A 27 30.87 8.31 -26.22
N GLN A 28 31.54 8.87 -25.21
CA GLN A 28 31.96 8.13 -24.03
C GLN A 28 30.75 7.81 -23.14
N THR A 29 30.65 6.57 -22.67
CA THR A 29 29.64 6.17 -21.68
C THR A 29 29.97 6.75 -20.32
N SER A 30 29.01 7.41 -19.67
CA SER A 30 29.11 7.84 -18.28
C SER A 30 28.60 6.75 -17.33
N HIS A 31 29.34 6.45 -16.27
CA HIS A 31 28.88 5.58 -15.18
C HIS A 31 28.33 6.43 -14.04
N MET A 32 27.14 6.09 -13.56
CA MET A 32 26.52 6.76 -12.43
C MET A 32 27.13 6.26 -11.13
N GLU A 33 27.56 7.18 -10.27
CA GLU A 33 28.07 6.88 -8.94
C GLU A 33 27.41 7.80 -7.92
N MET A 34 27.03 7.23 -6.77
CA MET A 34 26.42 7.96 -5.65
C MET A 34 27.36 7.89 -4.45
N HIS A 35 28.14 8.95 -4.24
CA HIS A 35 29.07 9.04 -3.12
C HIS A 35 28.45 9.86 -1.98
N PRO A 36 28.56 9.41 -0.72
CA PRO A 36 28.22 10.25 0.42
C PRO A 36 29.01 11.55 0.35
N THR A 37 28.33 12.68 0.50
CA THR A 37 28.96 14.01 0.41
C THR A 37 29.80 14.37 1.63
N GLY A 38 29.74 13.55 2.69
CA GLY A 38 30.35 13.87 3.99
C GLY A 38 29.68 15.04 4.71
N ALA A 39 28.51 15.49 4.24
CA ALA A 39 27.75 16.54 4.89
C ALA A 39 27.33 16.11 6.31
N VAL A 40 27.40 17.05 7.25
CA VAL A 40 26.97 16.82 8.63
C VAL A 40 25.46 16.62 8.65
N ILE A 41 25.02 15.48 9.17
CA ILE A 41 23.61 15.19 9.39
C ILE A 41 23.18 15.95 10.66
N PHE A 42 22.13 16.77 10.54
CA PHE A 42 21.55 17.48 11.68
C PHE A 42 20.92 16.49 12.68
N PRO A 43 20.91 16.81 13.98
CA PRO A 43 20.18 16.00 14.96
C PRO A 43 18.69 15.94 14.58
N TRP A 44 18.12 14.74 14.63
CA TRP A 44 16.72 14.49 14.34
C TRP A 44 15.87 14.56 15.61
N GLU A 45 14.69 15.15 15.48
CA GLU A 45 13.61 15.04 16.47
C GLU A 45 12.51 14.12 15.91
N SER A 46 11.73 13.52 16.81
CA SER A 46 10.66 12.60 16.44
C SER A 46 9.37 12.96 17.16
N TYR A 47 8.26 12.87 16.45
CA TYR A 47 6.91 12.90 16.99
C TYR A 47 6.21 11.62 16.55
N ASN A 48 5.56 10.94 17.49
CA ASN A 48 4.80 9.73 17.21
C ASN A 48 3.35 10.13 17.00
N GLU A 49 2.81 9.82 15.82
CA GLU A 49 1.40 10.02 15.51
C GLU A 49 0.53 9.17 16.44
N ASP A 50 -0.49 9.78 17.06
CA ASP A 50 -1.35 9.12 18.04
C ASP A 50 -2.65 8.62 17.38
N ILE A 51 -2.94 7.34 17.55
CA ILE A 51 -4.16 6.69 17.04
C ILE A 51 -5.37 7.07 17.92
N SER A 52 -5.15 7.35 19.20
CA SER A 52 -6.22 7.72 20.13
C SER A 52 -6.78 9.13 19.87
N ALA A 53 -6.00 10.00 19.23
CA ALA A 53 -6.45 11.33 18.80
C ALA A 53 -7.50 11.28 17.68
N LEU A 54 -7.73 10.11 17.06
CA LEU A 54 -8.78 9.93 16.05
C LEU A 54 -10.19 10.07 16.63
N ASP A 55 -10.40 9.68 17.91
CA ASP A 55 -11.70 9.72 18.58
C ASP A 55 -12.21 11.15 18.88
N ASP A 56 -11.33 12.15 18.82
CA ASP A 56 -11.65 13.56 19.08
C ASP A 56 -12.06 14.33 17.81
N SER A 57 -11.94 13.71 16.62
CA SER A 57 -12.30 14.32 15.34
C SER A 57 -13.72 13.91 14.89
N SER A 58 -14.33 14.67 13.98
CA SER A 58 -15.70 14.40 13.51
C SER A 58 -15.74 13.10 12.69
N ASP A 59 -15.84 11.96 13.35
CA ASP A 59 -15.92 10.66 12.74
C ASP A 59 -17.24 10.53 11.96
N MET A 60 -17.13 10.59 10.64
CA MET A 60 -18.22 10.19 9.78
C MET A 60 -18.47 8.69 9.97
N THR A 61 -19.66 8.34 10.43
CA THR A 61 -20.09 6.95 10.60
C THR A 61 -20.91 6.49 9.41
N ALA A 62 -20.77 5.21 9.04
CA ALA A 62 -21.55 4.58 7.99
C ALA A 62 -21.83 3.12 8.32
N PHE A 63 -23.01 2.64 7.93
CA PHE A 63 -23.33 1.21 7.98
C PHE A 63 -22.69 0.51 6.78
N GLY A 64 -21.41 0.19 6.91
CA GLY A 64 -20.63 -0.56 5.90
C GLY A 64 -19.31 0.12 5.53
N LEU A 65 -18.59 -0.52 4.60
CA LEU A 65 -17.30 -0.07 4.11
C LEU A 65 -17.48 0.89 2.93
N LEU A 66 -16.81 2.04 2.97
CA LEU A 66 -16.84 3.06 1.92
C LEU A 66 -15.54 3.06 1.11
N GLU A 67 -15.60 3.35 -0.18
CA GLU A 67 -14.42 3.35 -1.06
C GLU A 67 -13.50 4.55 -0.74
N GLN A 68 -12.18 4.32 -0.71
CA GLN A 68 -11.23 5.29 -0.17
C GLN A 68 -11.20 6.62 -0.94
N ILE A 69 -11.16 6.59 -2.27
CA ILE A 69 -11.05 7.82 -3.08
C ILE A 69 -12.34 8.64 -3.03
N ASN A 70 -13.49 7.97 -2.91
CA ASN A 70 -14.76 8.65 -2.70
C ASN A 70 -14.80 9.43 -1.39
N ILE A 71 -14.13 8.93 -0.34
CA ILE A 71 -14.09 9.58 0.99
C ILE A 71 -13.00 10.64 1.05
N THR A 72 -11.76 10.30 0.67
CA THR A 72 -10.63 11.23 0.80
C THR A 72 -10.59 12.28 -0.31
N ARG A 73 -11.28 12.05 -1.44
CA ARG A 73 -11.17 12.87 -2.65
C ARG A 73 -9.72 13.10 -3.09
N ASP A 74 -8.85 12.12 -2.82
CA ASP A 74 -7.40 12.18 -3.08
C ASP A 74 -6.70 13.37 -2.39
N SER A 75 -7.30 13.91 -1.31
CA SER A 75 -6.68 14.97 -0.50
C SER A 75 -5.61 14.43 0.46
N THR A 76 -5.60 13.12 0.70
CA THR A 76 -4.64 12.39 1.50
C THR A 76 -4.54 10.95 1.01
N ASP A 77 -3.34 10.37 1.14
CA ASP A 77 -3.07 8.96 0.86
C ASP A 77 -3.69 8.02 1.91
N TYR A 78 -4.12 8.55 3.05
CA TYR A 78 -4.50 7.78 4.23
C TYR A 78 -6.00 7.84 4.51
N LEU A 79 -6.61 6.69 4.79
CA LEU A 79 -7.96 6.60 5.32
C LEU A 79 -8.04 5.56 6.43
N TRP A 80 -8.53 5.99 7.59
CA TRP A 80 -8.82 5.12 8.72
C TRP A 80 -10.21 4.48 8.58
N TYR A 81 -10.28 3.17 8.73
CA TYR A 81 -11.51 2.41 8.92
C TYR A 81 -11.51 1.88 10.34
N LYS A 82 -12.41 2.36 11.18
CA LYS A 82 -12.54 1.94 12.58
C LYS A 82 -13.82 1.14 12.77
N THR A 83 -13.73 0.08 13.57
CA THR A 83 -14.89 -0.67 14.06
C THR A 83 -14.56 -1.25 15.43
N SER A 84 -15.57 -1.55 16.22
CA SER A 84 -15.42 -2.31 17.46
C SER A 84 -15.97 -3.73 17.30
N VAL A 85 -15.43 -4.65 18.10
CA VAL A 85 -15.97 -6.00 18.27
C VAL A 85 -16.07 -6.31 19.77
N ASP A 86 -17.26 -6.73 20.20
CA ASP A 86 -17.48 -7.16 21.57
C ASP A 86 -17.20 -8.66 21.70
N VAL A 87 -16.26 -9.00 22.58
CA VAL A 87 -15.82 -10.37 22.84
C VAL A 87 -16.41 -10.85 24.15
N ASN A 88 -17.12 -11.98 24.11
CA ASN A 88 -17.67 -12.60 25.31
C ASN A 88 -16.54 -13.11 26.22
N PRO A 89 -16.54 -12.83 27.54
CA PRO A 89 -15.56 -13.39 28.47
C PRO A 89 -15.52 -14.94 28.51
N SER A 90 -16.54 -15.59 27.96
CA SER A 90 -16.65 -17.04 27.82
C SER A 90 -16.03 -17.59 26.53
N GLU A 91 -15.39 -16.78 25.71
CA GLU A 91 -14.69 -17.27 24.51
C GLU A 91 -13.55 -18.25 24.87
N SER A 92 -13.42 -19.34 24.12
CA SER A 92 -12.48 -20.41 24.39
C SER A 92 -11.02 -19.97 24.23
N PHE A 93 -10.74 -19.06 23.29
CA PHE A 93 -9.40 -18.53 23.06
C PHE A 93 -8.84 -17.77 24.27
N LEU A 94 -9.72 -17.14 25.08
CA LEU A 94 -9.34 -16.46 26.32
C LEU A 94 -8.88 -17.45 27.41
N ARG A 95 -9.20 -18.74 27.25
CA ARG A 95 -8.93 -19.81 28.22
C ARG A 95 -7.89 -20.81 27.72
N GLY A 96 -7.01 -20.37 26.81
CA GLY A 96 -5.94 -21.18 26.23
C GLY A 96 -6.33 -21.93 24.96
N GLY A 97 -7.48 -21.61 24.36
CA GLY A 97 -7.82 -22.02 22.99
C GLY A 97 -7.01 -21.29 21.92
N GLU A 98 -7.28 -21.60 20.65
CA GLU A 98 -6.64 -20.95 19.50
C GLU A 98 -7.11 -19.51 19.31
N LEU A 99 -6.20 -18.58 19.06
CA LEU A 99 -6.55 -17.17 18.83
C LEU A 99 -7.39 -17.00 17.55
N PRO A 100 -8.36 -16.08 17.56
CA PRO A 100 -9.15 -15.77 16.37
C PRO A 100 -8.26 -15.15 15.28
N THR A 101 -8.64 -15.35 14.02
CA THR A 101 -7.93 -14.84 12.85
C THR A 101 -8.71 -13.68 12.24
N LEU A 102 -8.07 -12.52 12.10
CA LEU A 102 -8.61 -11.36 11.41
C LEU A 102 -8.19 -11.40 9.95
N ILE A 103 -9.17 -11.36 9.06
CA ILE A 103 -9.00 -11.36 7.61
C ILE A 103 -9.52 -10.04 7.07
N VAL A 104 -8.67 -9.31 6.35
CA VAL A 104 -9.02 -8.01 5.73
C VAL A 104 -8.69 -8.08 4.24
N GLN A 105 -9.70 -8.00 3.39
CA GLN A 105 -9.51 -7.85 1.95
C GLN A 105 -9.54 -6.37 1.54
N SER A 106 -8.52 -5.97 0.79
CA SER A 106 -8.39 -4.61 0.27
C SER A 106 -8.19 -4.63 -1.24
N THR A 107 -8.71 -3.60 -1.90
CA THR A 107 -8.51 -3.36 -3.33
C THR A 107 -7.24 -2.58 -3.65
N GLY A 108 -6.47 -2.21 -2.62
CA GLY A 108 -5.15 -1.59 -2.71
C GLY A 108 -5.01 -0.43 -1.72
N HIS A 109 -3.80 0.11 -1.51
CA HIS A 109 -2.51 -0.42 -1.96
C HIS A 109 -1.72 -1.06 -0.81
N ALA A 110 -1.92 -0.55 0.40
CA ALA A 110 -1.42 -1.16 1.62
C ALA A 110 -2.42 -0.97 2.76
N VAL A 111 -2.26 -1.76 3.81
CA VAL A 111 -2.97 -1.61 5.08
C VAL A 111 -2.01 -1.79 6.24
N HIS A 112 -2.17 -0.97 7.27
CA HIS A 112 -1.68 -1.27 8.61
C HIS A 112 -2.88 -1.62 9.49
N VAL A 113 -2.77 -2.72 10.24
CA VAL A 113 -3.84 -3.24 11.08
C VAL A 113 -3.46 -3.04 12.54
N PHE A 114 -4.31 -2.31 13.26
CA PHE A 114 -4.17 -2.05 14.68
C PHE A 114 -5.33 -2.70 15.44
N VAL A 115 -5.00 -3.34 16.56
CA VAL A 115 -5.97 -3.91 17.50
C VAL A 115 -5.69 -3.27 18.86
N ASN A 116 -6.70 -2.62 19.43
CA ASN A 116 -6.59 -1.87 20.69
C ASN A 116 -5.38 -0.90 20.70
N GLY A 117 -5.20 -0.15 19.60
CA GLY A 117 -4.10 0.80 19.44
C GLY A 117 -2.72 0.18 19.16
N GLN A 118 -2.57 -1.15 19.17
CA GLN A 118 -1.30 -1.82 18.90
C GLN A 118 -1.21 -2.32 17.46
N LEU A 119 -0.10 -2.01 16.77
CA LEU A 119 0.18 -2.53 15.44
C LEU A 119 0.28 -4.06 15.50
N THR A 120 -0.63 -4.72 14.80
CA THR A 120 -0.68 -6.19 14.71
C THR A 120 0.03 -6.68 13.45
N GLY A 121 -0.07 -5.93 12.36
CA GLY A 121 0.62 -6.31 11.12
C GLY A 121 0.30 -5.38 9.96
N SER A 122 0.88 -5.71 8.80
CA SER A 122 0.76 -4.94 7.58
C SER A 122 0.69 -5.86 6.36
N ALA A 123 -0.02 -5.43 5.32
CA ALA A 123 -0.03 -6.10 4.03
C ALA A 123 -0.12 -5.07 2.91
N PHE A 124 0.39 -5.42 1.74
CA PHE A 124 0.39 -4.54 0.57
C PHE A 124 0.32 -5.33 -0.73
N GLY A 125 -0.20 -4.67 -1.76
CA GLY A 125 -0.21 -5.18 -3.13
C GLY A 125 1.00 -4.70 -3.92
N ALA A 126 1.08 -5.16 -5.17
CA ALA A 126 2.06 -4.70 -6.15
C ALA A 126 1.40 -3.81 -7.22
N ARG A 127 2.22 -3.16 -8.07
CA ARG A 127 1.72 -2.29 -9.15
C ARG A 127 0.72 -3.00 -10.09
N LYS A 128 0.94 -4.28 -10.41
CA LYS A 128 0.05 -5.06 -11.28
C LYS A 128 -1.10 -5.68 -10.48
N ASP A 129 -0.77 -6.34 -9.37
CA ASP A 129 -1.72 -7.02 -8.49
C ASP A 129 -1.92 -6.19 -7.21
N ARG A 130 -2.76 -5.16 -7.31
CA ARG A 130 -2.99 -4.20 -6.20
C ARG A 130 -3.83 -4.79 -5.07
N LYS A 131 -4.70 -5.75 -5.38
CA LYS A 131 -5.58 -6.39 -4.40
C LYS A 131 -4.75 -7.33 -3.54
N PHE A 132 -5.02 -7.33 -2.24
CA PHE A 132 -4.34 -8.22 -1.30
C PHE A 132 -5.28 -8.61 -0.16
N THR A 133 -4.89 -9.64 0.59
CA THR A 133 -5.58 -10.08 1.80
C THR A 133 -4.57 -10.09 2.95
N PHE A 134 -4.89 -9.39 4.02
CA PHE A 134 -4.24 -9.56 5.32
C PHE A 134 -4.95 -10.69 6.05
N SER A 135 -4.22 -11.59 6.69
CA SER A 135 -4.77 -12.72 7.44
C SER A 135 -3.81 -13.11 8.56
N GLU A 136 -4.10 -12.68 9.78
CA GLU A 136 -3.24 -12.93 10.94
C GLU A 136 -4.07 -13.25 12.19
N LYS A 137 -3.48 -14.00 13.12
CA LYS A 137 -4.08 -14.22 14.45
C LYS A 137 -4.02 -12.93 15.26
N VAL A 138 -5.11 -12.59 15.93
CA VAL A 138 -5.23 -11.36 16.72
C VAL A 138 -5.51 -11.68 18.19
N ASN A 139 -4.89 -10.91 19.08
CA ASN A 139 -5.09 -11.07 20.52
C ASN A 139 -6.17 -10.09 20.98
N LEU A 140 -7.38 -10.60 21.20
CA LEU A 140 -8.51 -9.83 21.70
C LEU A 140 -8.67 -10.00 23.21
N GLN A 141 -9.20 -8.98 23.87
CA GLN A 141 -9.50 -8.98 25.31
C GLN A 141 -10.99 -9.21 25.56
N PRO A 142 -11.41 -9.64 26.76
CA PRO A 142 -12.83 -9.67 27.12
C PRO A 142 -13.45 -8.27 27.03
N GLY A 143 -14.65 -8.15 26.46
CA GLY A 143 -15.34 -6.88 26.27
C GLY A 143 -15.06 -6.24 24.90
N THR A 144 -15.17 -4.91 24.83
CA THR A 144 -15.02 -4.16 23.58
C THR A 144 -13.57 -4.06 23.16
N ASN A 145 -13.28 -4.49 21.93
CA ASN A 145 -11.99 -4.33 21.28
C ASN A 145 -12.13 -3.39 20.09
N GLU A 146 -11.20 -2.48 19.94
CA GLU A 146 -11.12 -1.61 18.76
C GLU A 146 -10.25 -2.26 17.68
N ILE A 147 -10.76 -2.27 16.45
CA ILE A 147 -10.02 -2.60 15.24
C ILE A 147 -9.93 -1.33 14.40
N ALA A 148 -8.70 -0.84 14.21
CA ALA A 148 -8.41 0.32 13.37
C ALA A 148 -7.54 -0.12 12.19
N LEU A 149 -8.02 0.12 10.97
CA LEU A 149 -7.35 -0.24 9.73
C LEU A 149 -6.94 1.03 9.00
N LEU A 150 -5.63 1.27 8.90
CA LEU A 150 -5.09 2.38 8.11
C LEU A 150 -4.90 1.92 6.68
N SER A 151 -5.81 2.32 5.80
CA SER A 151 -5.73 2.07 4.36
C SER A 151 -4.87 3.14 3.69
N ILE A 152 -3.98 2.71 2.79
CA ILE A 152 -3.00 3.58 2.14
C ILE A 152 -3.14 3.49 0.62
N ALA A 153 -3.29 4.65 -0.02
CA ALA A 153 -3.17 4.82 -1.45
C ALA A 153 -1.70 5.15 -1.82
N VAL A 154 -1.16 4.54 -2.87
CA VAL A 154 0.22 4.78 -3.34
C VAL A 154 0.15 5.18 -4.81
N GLY A 155 -0.33 6.41 -5.03
CA GLY A 155 -0.71 6.91 -6.35
C GLY A 155 -1.96 6.23 -6.91
N LEU A 156 -2.56 6.86 -7.93
CA LEU A 156 -3.76 6.36 -8.59
C LEU A 156 -3.43 5.67 -9.93
N PRO A 157 -4.28 4.72 -10.38
CA PRO A 157 -4.14 4.12 -11.71
C PRO A 157 -4.10 5.18 -12.81
N ASN A 158 -3.20 5.00 -13.78
CA ASN A 158 -2.99 5.95 -14.88
C ASN A 158 -3.03 5.32 -16.27
N VAL A 159 -3.35 4.02 -16.36
CA VAL A 159 -3.47 3.28 -17.62
C VAL A 159 -4.34 2.04 -17.43
N GLY A 160 -5.18 1.71 -18.41
CA GLY A 160 -6.10 0.57 -18.38
C GLY A 160 -7.46 0.91 -19.01
N GLY A 161 -8.26 -0.09 -19.32
CA GLY A 161 -9.66 0.15 -19.69
C GLY A 161 -10.46 0.50 -18.43
N HIS A 162 -11.16 1.64 -18.45
CA HIS A 162 -11.98 2.11 -17.33
C HIS A 162 -11.25 2.18 -15.98
N PHE A 163 -9.97 2.57 -15.98
CA PHE A 163 -9.17 2.60 -14.75
C PHE A 163 -9.68 3.63 -13.74
N GLU A 164 -10.42 4.64 -14.20
CA GLU A 164 -11.13 5.62 -13.37
C GLU A 164 -12.20 5.01 -12.47
N ALA A 165 -12.70 3.81 -12.80
CA ALA A 165 -13.70 3.08 -12.02
C ALA A 165 -13.10 2.04 -11.06
N TRP A 166 -11.77 1.95 -10.97
CA TRP A 166 -11.12 0.97 -10.11
C TRP A 166 -11.10 1.43 -8.66
N ASN A 167 -11.85 0.72 -7.81
CA ASN A 167 -11.90 0.98 -6.38
C ASN A 167 -10.52 0.87 -5.70
N THR A 168 -10.32 1.67 -4.66
CA THR A 168 -9.16 1.62 -3.77
C THR A 168 -9.62 1.55 -2.31
N GLY A 169 -8.79 0.94 -1.46
CA GLY A 169 -9.06 0.76 -0.04
C GLY A 169 -9.85 -0.49 0.31
N ILE A 170 -10.37 -0.50 1.53
CA ILE A 170 -10.93 -1.68 2.20
C ILE A 170 -12.44 -1.74 1.92
N LEU A 171 -12.81 -2.48 0.87
CA LEU A 171 -14.21 -2.78 0.54
C LEU A 171 -14.66 -4.16 1.02
N GLY A 172 -13.78 -4.82 1.76
CA GLY A 172 -14.02 -6.12 2.36
C GLY A 172 -14.00 -7.27 1.37
N PRO A 173 -14.36 -8.48 1.84
CA PRO A 173 -14.79 -8.78 3.20
C PRO A 173 -13.75 -8.48 4.30
N VAL A 174 -14.25 -8.09 5.47
CA VAL A 174 -13.52 -8.00 6.74
C VAL A 174 -14.17 -9.02 7.67
N VAL A 175 -13.41 -10.03 8.09
CA VAL A 175 -13.93 -11.21 8.79
C VAL A 175 -13.07 -11.51 9.99
N LEU A 176 -13.71 -11.78 11.13
CA LEU A 176 -13.06 -12.35 12.30
C LEU A 176 -13.53 -13.80 12.43
N HIS A 177 -12.60 -14.74 12.29
CA HIS A 177 -12.88 -16.18 12.33
C HIS A 177 -12.32 -16.80 13.61
N GLY A 178 -13.01 -17.81 14.17
CA GLY A 178 -12.56 -18.53 15.36
C GLY A 178 -13.09 -17.99 16.69
N LEU A 179 -14.22 -17.27 16.66
CA LEU A 179 -15.04 -17.05 17.84
C LEU A 179 -15.93 -18.27 18.08
N ASP A 180 -16.22 -18.60 19.34
CA ASP A 180 -17.12 -19.68 19.76
C ASP A 180 -18.58 -19.34 19.41
N GLN A 181 -18.96 -18.07 19.53
CA GLN A 181 -20.28 -17.57 19.17
C GLN A 181 -20.15 -16.28 18.35
N GLY A 182 -20.77 -16.27 17.17
CA GLY A 182 -20.81 -15.14 16.22
C GLY A 182 -21.90 -15.33 15.19
#